data_AF-A0ABD5W2N5-F1
#
_entry.id   AF-A0ABD5W2N5-F1
#
_cell.length_a   1.000
_cell.length_b   1.000
_cell.length_c   1.000
_cell.angle_alpha   90.00
_cell.angle_beta   90.00
_cell.angle_gamma   90.00
#
_symmetry.space_group_name_H-M   'P 1'
#
loop_
_entity.id
_entity.type
_entity.pdbx_description
1 polymer ?
#
loop_
_entity_poly.entity_id
_entity_poly.type
_entity_poly.pdbx_seq_one_letter_code
_entity_poly.pdbx_strand_id
1 'polypeptide(L)'
;MDGVGDDRPSWTLDGEPVPYLNIDEYVPDDNDPDDPLTSDGHSACSLALEGTTEAAKERATIPVEAIDGLVLLVSGGSDTVWPSSLFADRAAARLERNNHAWQFDHLAVPDAGHAIRVPYRFDEETPLDGTHAYGGTHSENARASALAWRRTLQYLDRALGPSDAPVVGRSDT
;
A
#
# COMPACT_ATOMS: atom_id res chain seq x y z
N MET A 1 7.00 20.73 -16.64
CA MET A 1 8.17 20.05 -17.24
C MET A 1 7.76 19.65 -18.65
N ASP A 2 8.35 20.24 -19.69
CA ASP A 2 8.01 19.84 -21.08
C ASP A 2 8.47 18.41 -21.33
N GLY A 3 7.59 17.53 -21.81
CA GLY A 3 7.91 16.15 -22.20
C GLY A 3 7.36 15.03 -21.31
N VAL A 4 6.54 15.35 -20.31
CA VAL A 4 5.71 14.37 -19.60
C VAL A 4 4.33 14.42 -20.24
N GLY A 5 4.01 13.46 -21.11
CA GLY A 5 2.62 13.32 -21.57
C GLY A 5 1.73 12.84 -20.43
N ASP A 6 0.50 13.37 -20.37
CA ASP A 6 -0.51 13.15 -19.32
C ASP A 6 -1.04 11.70 -19.24
N ASP A 7 -0.74 10.84 -20.21
CA ASP A 7 -1.17 9.43 -20.20
C ASP A 7 0.04 8.51 -20.36
N ARG A 8 0.66 8.13 -19.23
CA ARG A 8 1.81 7.22 -19.23
C ARG A 8 1.76 6.22 -18.07
N PRO A 9 2.25 4.99 -18.28
CA PRO A 9 2.35 4.01 -17.21
C PRO A 9 3.31 4.48 -16.12
N SER A 10 2.98 4.21 -14.86
CA SER A 10 3.92 4.43 -13.75
C SER A 10 5.12 3.47 -13.79
N TRP A 11 4.98 2.32 -14.46
CA TRP A 11 5.99 1.26 -14.49
C TRP A 11 6.16 0.67 -15.89
N THR A 12 7.39 0.30 -16.22
CA THR A 12 7.70 -0.56 -17.37
C THR A 12 8.38 -1.83 -16.88
N LEU A 13 8.20 -2.93 -17.62
CA LEU A 13 8.88 -4.20 -17.44
C LEU A 13 9.59 -4.54 -18.74
N ASP A 14 10.92 -4.67 -18.70
CA ASP A 14 11.77 -4.90 -19.88
C ASP A 14 11.58 -3.87 -21.00
N GLY A 15 11.23 -2.63 -20.63
CA GLY A 15 10.97 -1.53 -21.56
C GLY A 15 9.52 -1.44 -22.05
N GLU A 16 8.68 -2.44 -21.76
CA GLU A 16 7.27 -2.44 -22.13
C GLU A 16 6.40 -1.88 -20.99
N PRO A 17 5.40 -1.01 -21.29
CA PRO A 17 4.42 -0.55 -20.32
C PRO A 17 3.73 -1.70 -19.58
N VAL A 18 3.75 -1.65 -18.24
CA VAL A 18 2.85 -2.50 -17.44
C VAL A 18 1.44 -1.96 -17.59
N PRO A 19 0.41 -2.80 -17.80
CA PRO A 19 -0.99 -2.35 -17.81
C PRO A 19 -1.34 -1.54 -16.56
N TYR A 20 -1.99 -0.40 -16.75
CA TYR A 20 -2.35 0.53 -15.68
C TYR A 20 -3.76 1.08 -15.90
N LEU A 21 -4.33 1.69 -14.85
CA LEU A 21 -5.49 2.56 -14.98
C LEU A 21 -4.99 3.98 -15.14
N ASN A 22 -5.43 4.67 -16.19
CA ASN A 22 -5.21 6.10 -16.32
C ASN A 22 -6.11 6.82 -15.31
N ILE A 23 -5.54 7.19 -14.16
CA ILE A 23 -6.30 7.80 -13.05
C ILE A 23 -6.78 9.20 -13.41
N ASP A 24 -6.04 9.92 -14.25
CA ASP A 24 -6.31 11.30 -14.60
C ASP A 24 -7.60 11.43 -15.43
N GLU A 25 -8.01 10.38 -16.15
CA GLU A 25 -9.33 10.33 -16.83
C GLU A 25 -10.53 10.44 -15.88
N TYR A 26 -10.34 10.16 -14.59
CA TYR A 26 -11.41 10.09 -13.59
C TYR A 26 -11.34 11.22 -12.55
N VAL A 27 -10.31 12.06 -12.61
CA VAL A 27 -10.14 13.20 -11.70
C VAL A 27 -10.71 14.46 -12.37
N PRO A 28 -11.57 15.23 -11.69
CA PRO A 28 -12.04 16.52 -12.20
C PRO A 28 -10.89 17.48 -12.54
N ASP A 29 -11.02 18.21 -13.66
CA ASP A 29 -10.01 19.16 -14.19
C ASP A 29 -9.61 20.29 -13.22
N ASP A 30 -10.41 20.56 -12.18
CA ASP A 30 -10.17 21.60 -11.18
C ASP A 30 -9.35 21.12 -9.97
N ASN A 31 -9.01 19.83 -9.90
CA ASN A 31 -8.09 19.32 -8.89
C ASN A 31 -6.63 19.50 -9.32
N ASP A 32 -5.76 19.77 -8.35
CA ASP A 32 -4.32 19.78 -8.58
C ASP A 32 -3.85 18.34 -8.80
N PRO A 33 -3.28 17.98 -9.96
CA PRO A 33 -2.77 16.63 -10.23
C PRO A 33 -1.63 16.23 -9.28
N ASP A 34 -0.95 17.21 -8.65
CA ASP A 34 0.07 16.97 -7.64
C ASP A 34 -0.50 16.81 -6.21
N ASP A 35 -1.81 17.06 -6.00
CA ASP A 35 -2.49 16.78 -4.74
C ASP A 35 -3.13 15.38 -4.79
N PRO A 36 -2.62 14.41 -4.01
CA PRO A 36 -3.23 13.07 -3.97
C PRO A 36 -4.66 13.08 -3.41
N LEU A 37 -5.07 14.18 -2.77
CA LEU A 37 -6.42 14.41 -2.26
C LEU A 37 -7.20 15.25 -3.26
N THR A 38 -8.36 14.78 -3.69
CA THR A 38 -9.29 15.62 -4.44
C THR A 38 -10.00 16.58 -3.50
N SER A 39 -10.46 17.70 -4.03
CA SER A 39 -11.10 18.78 -3.26
C SER A 39 -12.34 18.35 -2.46
N ASP A 40 -12.95 17.21 -2.80
CA ASP A 40 -14.10 16.60 -2.12
C ASP A 40 -13.73 15.50 -1.11
N GLY A 41 -12.43 15.27 -0.86
CA GLY A 41 -11.92 14.32 0.13
C GLY A 41 -11.87 12.86 -0.32
N HIS A 42 -12.19 12.59 -1.59
CA HIS A 42 -11.83 11.33 -2.22
C HIS A 42 -10.36 11.37 -2.66
N SER A 43 -9.77 10.21 -2.96
CA SER A 43 -8.48 10.19 -3.64
C SER A 43 -8.69 9.84 -5.11
N ALA A 44 -7.79 10.31 -5.98
CA ALA A 44 -7.84 10.02 -7.41
C ALA A 44 -7.97 8.51 -7.69
N CYS A 45 -7.28 7.68 -6.89
CA CYS A 45 -7.39 6.23 -6.99
C CYS A 45 -8.80 5.71 -6.69
N SER A 46 -9.48 6.26 -5.68
CA SER A 46 -10.86 5.86 -5.35
C SER A 46 -11.83 6.22 -6.47
N LEU A 47 -11.72 7.43 -7.04
CA LEU A 47 -12.52 7.85 -8.18
C LEU A 47 -12.30 6.94 -9.39
N ALA A 48 -11.04 6.63 -9.72
CA ALA A 48 -10.72 5.72 -10.81
C ALA A 48 -11.27 4.31 -10.59
N LEU A 49 -11.21 3.79 -9.35
CA LEU A 49 -11.79 2.49 -9.00
C LEU A 49 -13.31 2.46 -9.14
N GLU A 50 -14.01 3.54 -8.81
CA GLU A 50 -15.47 3.63 -8.91
C GLU A 50 -15.92 3.85 -10.36
N GLY A 51 -15.20 4.69 -11.10
CA GLY A 51 -15.53 5.07 -12.47
C GLY A 51 -15.16 4.04 -13.53
N THR A 52 -14.26 3.09 -13.24
CA THR A 52 -13.78 2.13 -14.23
C THR A 52 -14.49 0.77 -14.20
N THR A 53 -14.37 0.02 -15.30
CA THR A 53 -14.97 -1.33 -15.46
C THR A 53 -14.16 -2.41 -14.74
N GLU A 54 -14.81 -3.50 -14.31
CA GLU A 54 -14.10 -4.67 -13.74
C GLU A 54 -13.05 -5.24 -14.70
N ALA A 55 -13.33 -5.24 -16.01
CA ALA A 55 -12.35 -5.68 -17.01
C ALA A 55 -11.11 -4.78 -17.05
N ALA A 56 -11.26 -3.47 -16.84
CA ALA A 56 -10.13 -2.56 -16.76
C ALA A 56 -9.33 -2.77 -15.46
N LYS A 57 -10.02 -2.97 -14.33
CA LYS A 57 -9.37 -3.30 -13.04
C LYS A 57 -8.55 -4.57 -13.14
N GLU A 58 -9.12 -5.64 -13.71
CA GLU A 58 -8.42 -6.91 -13.88
C GLU A 58 -7.20 -6.76 -14.78
N ARG A 59 -7.31 -6.04 -15.90
CA ARG A 59 -6.17 -5.78 -16.80
C ARG A 59 -5.03 -5.04 -16.08
N ALA A 60 -5.34 -4.06 -15.25
CA ALA A 60 -4.35 -3.26 -14.52
C ALA A 60 -3.87 -3.91 -13.20
N THR A 61 -4.43 -5.07 -12.82
CA THR A 61 -4.06 -5.72 -11.56
C THR A 61 -2.67 -6.35 -11.66
N ILE A 62 -1.81 -6.02 -10.69
CA ILE A 62 -0.48 -6.63 -10.57
C ILE A 62 -0.65 -8.12 -10.20
N PRO A 63 0.00 -9.06 -10.92
CA PRO A 63 -0.10 -10.49 -10.65
C PRO A 63 0.76 -10.89 -9.44
N VAL A 64 0.35 -10.50 -8.24
CA VAL A 64 1.05 -10.78 -6.98
C VAL A 64 1.23 -12.27 -6.70
N GLU A 65 0.36 -13.13 -7.25
CA GLU A 65 0.48 -14.59 -7.22
C GLU A 65 1.72 -15.13 -7.94
N ALA A 66 2.37 -14.32 -8.78
CA ALA A 66 3.61 -14.70 -9.47
C ALA A 66 4.86 -14.43 -8.61
N ILE A 67 4.73 -13.89 -7.40
CA ILE A 67 5.87 -13.61 -6.51
C ILE A 67 6.47 -14.94 -5.98
N ASP A 68 7.74 -15.20 -6.27
CA ASP A 68 8.41 -16.40 -5.75
C ASP A 68 9.05 -16.15 -4.37
N GLY A 69 8.21 -15.81 -3.38
CA GLY A 69 8.68 -15.56 -2.02
C GLY A 69 7.60 -15.13 -1.03
N LEU A 70 8.04 -14.96 0.22
CA LEU A 70 7.21 -14.43 1.32
C LEU A 70 6.70 -13.03 1.00
N VAL A 71 5.42 -12.75 1.32
CA VAL A 71 4.80 -11.43 1.09
C VAL A 71 4.30 -10.85 2.41
N LEU A 72 4.71 -9.63 2.73
CA LEU A 72 4.12 -8.84 3.82
C LEU A 72 3.46 -7.61 3.24
N LEU A 73 2.14 -7.51 3.39
CA LEU A 73 1.37 -6.32 3.06
C LEU A 73 1.20 -5.48 4.32
N VAL A 74 1.37 -4.16 4.21
CA VAL A 74 1.18 -3.20 5.31
C VAL A 74 0.30 -2.08 4.81
N SER A 75 -0.77 -1.75 5.55
CA SER A 75 -1.69 -0.69 5.17
C SER A 75 -2.18 0.13 6.36
N GLY A 76 -2.48 1.39 6.10
CA GLY A 76 -3.21 2.27 7.02
C GLY A 76 -4.70 2.27 6.68
N GLY A 77 -5.57 2.13 7.68
CA GLY A 77 -7.02 2.22 7.47
C GLY A 77 -7.53 3.66 7.30
N SER A 78 -6.75 4.63 7.78
CA SER A 78 -7.01 6.06 7.67
C SER A 78 -6.16 6.71 6.58
N ASP A 79 -5.62 5.93 5.64
CA ASP A 79 -4.83 6.45 4.51
C ASP A 79 -5.73 7.25 3.57
N THR A 80 -5.41 8.54 3.42
CA THR A 80 -6.19 9.45 2.58
C THR A 80 -5.65 9.57 1.16
N VAL A 81 -4.42 9.13 0.90
CA VAL A 81 -3.77 9.23 -0.42
C VAL A 81 -4.36 8.19 -1.37
N TRP A 82 -4.60 6.99 -0.88
CA TRP A 82 -5.28 5.94 -1.61
C TRP A 82 -5.91 4.92 -0.67
N PRO A 83 -6.85 4.09 -1.14
CA PRO A 83 -7.48 3.08 -0.28
C PRO A 83 -6.51 1.88 -0.07
N SER A 84 -5.40 2.10 0.64
CA SER A 84 -4.32 1.12 0.78
C SER A 84 -4.77 -0.17 1.45
N SER A 85 -5.68 -0.10 2.43
CA SER A 85 -6.23 -1.31 3.07
C SER A 85 -7.08 -2.13 2.10
N LEU A 86 -7.90 -1.49 1.26
CA LEU A 86 -8.65 -2.18 0.20
C LEU A 86 -7.71 -2.83 -0.84
N PHE A 87 -6.63 -2.14 -1.23
CA PHE A 87 -5.66 -2.69 -2.17
C PHE A 87 -4.91 -3.89 -1.58
N ALA A 88 -4.51 -3.82 -0.32
CA ALA A 88 -3.87 -4.92 0.38
C ALA A 88 -4.83 -6.11 0.52
N ASP A 89 -6.11 -5.89 0.87
CA ASP A 89 -7.12 -6.96 0.93
C ASP A 89 -7.29 -7.65 -0.43
N ARG A 90 -7.32 -6.89 -1.54
CA ARG A 90 -7.40 -7.43 -2.90
C ARG A 90 -6.18 -8.28 -3.25
N ALA A 91 -4.98 -7.82 -2.89
CA ALA A 91 -3.74 -8.57 -3.10
C ALA A 91 -3.72 -9.86 -2.27
N ALA A 92 -4.06 -9.79 -0.98
CA ALA A 92 -4.16 -10.97 -0.10
C ALA A 92 -5.17 -11.99 -0.64
N ALA A 93 -6.37 -11.55 -1.01
CA ALA A 93 -7.39 -12.44 -1.57
C ALA A 93 -6.96 -13.05 -2.92
N ARG A 94 -6.12 -12.37 -3.72
CA ARG A 94 -5.57 -12.91 -4.97
C ARG A 94 -4.49 -13.97 -4.70
N LEU A 95 -3.63 -13.74 -3.71
CA LEU A 95 -2.66 -14.74 -3.23
C LEU A 95 -3.38 -16.01 -2.73
N GLU A 96 -4.43 -15.85 -1.93
CA GLU A 96 -5.26 -16.96 -1.45
C GLU A 96 -5.90 -17.75 -2.60
N ARG A 97 -6.62 -17.05 -3.48
CA ARG A 97 -7.37 -17.70 -4.58
C ARG A 97 -6.48 -18.45 -5.57
N ASN A 98 -5.22 -18.06 -5.72
CA ASN A 98 -4.26 -18.72 -6.60
C ASN A 98 -3.36 -19.73 -5.87
N ASN A 99 -3.62 -20.03 -4.60
CA ASN A 99 -2.83 -20.97 -3.79
C ASN A 99 -1.33 -20.61 -3.78
N HIS A 100 -1.02 -19.35 -3.46
CA HIS A 100 0.35 -18.87 -3.35
C HIS A 100 1.23 -19.82 -2.54
N ALA A 101 2.39 -20.19 -3.07
CA ALA A 101 3.23 -21.24 -2.48
C ALA A 101 3.92 -20.83 -1.17
N TRP A 102 4.01 -19.53 -0.92
CA TRP A 102 4.76 -18.95 0.19
C TRP A 102 3.82 -18.34 1.24
N GLN A 103 4.27 -18.21 2.48
CA GLN A 103 3.51 -17.50 3.51
C GLN A 103 3.35 -16.02 3.11
N PHE A 104 2.15 -15.50 3.29
CA PHE A 104 1.87 -14.07 3.25
C PHE A 104 1.05 -13.65 4.47
N ASP A 105 1.22 -12.40 4.89
CA ASP A 105 0.45 -11.78 5.97
C ASP A 105 0.07 -10.35 5.54
N HIS A 106 -1.07 -9.85 6.03
CA HIS A 106 -1.48 -8.46 5.89
C HIS A 106 -1.59 -7.80 7.26
N LEU A 107 -0.68 -6.86 7.52
CA LEU A 107 -0.70 -5.99 8.68
C LEU A 107 -1.53 -4.74 8.37
N ALA A 108 -2.85 -4.83 8.62
CA ALA A 108 -3.73 -3.68 8.59
C ALA A 108 -3.66 -2.92 9.93
N VAL A 109 -3.43 -1.60 9.87
CA VAL A 109 -3.43 -0.73 11.06
C VAL A 109 -4.54 0.33 10.89
N PRO A 110 -5.75 0.11 11.46
CA PRO A 110 -6.94 0.90 11.13
C PRO A 110 -6.79 2.42 11.31
N ASP A 111 -6.15 2.84 12.40
CA ASP A 111 -6.05 4.26 12.76
C ASP A 111 -4.79 4.95 12.19
N ALA A 112 -3.97 4.21 11.45
CA ALA A 112 -2.82 4.76 10.75
C ALA A 112 -3.25 5.31 9.38
N GLY A 113 -2.69 6.45 9.00
CA GLY A 113 -2.76 6.97 7.64
C GLY A 113 -1.62 6.50 6.77
N HIS A 114 -1.30 7.31 5.76
CA HIS A 114 -0.30 6.97 4.76
C HIS A 114 1.14 6.93 5.31
N ALA A 115 1.41 7.62 6.42
CA ALA A 115 2.76 7.87 6.92
C ALA A 115 3.35 6.71 7.76
N ILE A 116 3.21 5.46 7.29
CA ILE A 116 3.89 4.30 7.86
C ILE A 116 5.31 4.24 7.29
N ARG A 117 6.30 4.58 8.10
CA ARG A 117 7.71 4.73 7.69
C ARG A 117 8.63 3.87 8.57
N VAL A 118 9.94 4.10 8.50
CA VAL A 118 10.85 3.60 9.54
C VAL A 118 10.50 4.27 10.89
N PRO A 119 10.78 3.61 12.02
CA PRO A 119 10.39 4.12 13.34
C PRO A 119 11.07 5.46 13.67
N TYR A 120 10.45 6.24 14.58
CA TYR A 120 11.00 7.48 15.15
C TYR A 120 11.24 8.61 14.13
N ARG A 121 10.28 8.82 13.21
CA ARG A 121 10.31 9.89 12.20
C ARG A 121 9.47 11.13 12.52
N PHE A 122 8.75 11.11 13.63
CA PHE A 122 8.06 12.30 14.15
C PHE A 122 8.96 12.98 15.17
N ASP A 123 9.14 14.29 15.04
CA ASP A 123 9.96 15.08 15.94
C ASP A 123 9.29 15.21 17.31
N GLU A 124 10.08 15.43 18.36
CA GLU A 124 9.59 15.57 19.75
C GLU A 124 8.53 16.67 19.90
N GLU A 125 8.63 17.74 19.10
CA GLU A 125 7.70 18.87 19.11
C GLU A 125 6.37 18.57 18.39
N THR A 126 6.26 17.42 17.71
CA THR A 126 5.06 17.04 16.96
C THR A 126 3.93 16.64 17.93
N PRO A 127 2.77 17.31 17.91
CA PRO A 127 1.65 16.96 18.79
C PRO A 127 1.14 15.54 18.50
N LEU A 128 1.16 14.66 19.50
CA LEU A 128 0.86 13.24 19.33
C LEU A 128 -0.55 12.96 18.81
N ASP A 129 -1.53 13.71 19.29
CA ASP A 129 -2.94 13.65 18.91
C ASP A 129 -3.28 14.45 17.64
N GLY A 130 -2.30 15.19 17.10
CA GLY A 130 -2.45 15.92 15.85
C GLY A 130 -2.65 14.98 14.66
N THR A 131 -3.54 15.38 13.75
CA THR A 131 -3.79 14.67 12.48
C THR A 131 -2.63 14.93 11.52
N HIS A 132 -2.11 13.86 10.92
CA HIS A 132 -1.12 13.96 9.85
C HIS A 132 -1.81 14.32 8.53
N ALA A 133 -1.13 15.06 7.65
CA ALA A 133 -1.69 15.54 6.37
C ALA A 133 -2.25 14.42 5.47
N TYR A 134 -1.73 13.21 5.61
CA TYR A 134 -2.16 12.02 4.87
C TYR A 134 -2.91 10.99 5.73
N GLY A 135 -3.63 11.50 6.74
CA GLY A 135 -4.49 10.72 7.63
C GLY A 135 -3.79 10.08 8.83
N GLY A 136 -4.62 9.58 9.74
CA GLY A 136 -4.21 9.10 11.07
C GLY A 136 -3.67 10.21 11.98
N THR A 137 -3.45 9.91 13.26
CA THR A 137 -2.72 10.82 14.15
C THR A 137 -1.21 10.56 14.07
N HIS A 138 -0.40 11.51 14.51
CA HIS A 138 1.05 11.30 14.61
C HIS A 138 1.40 10.09 15.50
N SER A 139 0.67 9.89 16.61
CA SER A 139 0.88 8.74 17.50
C SER A 139 0.55 7.40 16.84
N GLU A 140 -0.56 7.31 16.09
CA GLU A 140 -0.95 6.08 15.41
C GLU A 140 -0.03 5.77 14.24
N ASN A 141 0.39 6.78 13.48
CA ASN A 141 1.40 6.61 12.43
C ASN A 141 2.76 6.17 13.00
N ALA A 142 3.18 6.72 14.16
CA ALA A 142 4.40 6.31 14.83
C ALA A 142 4.32 4.85 15.32
N ARG A 143 3.19 4.47 15.93
CA ARG A 143 2.92 3.09 16.38
C ARG A 143 2.92 2.12 15.20
N ALA A 144 2.24 2.46 14.11
CA ALA A 144 2.20 1.67 12.89
C ALA A 144 3.59 1.48 12.29
N SER A 145 4.39 2.54 12.25
CA SER A 145 5.79 2.50 11.77
C SER A 145 6.64 1.52 12.59
N ALA A 146 6.54 1.55 13.93
CA ALA A 146 7.25 0.62 14.81
C ALA A 146 6.81 -0.84 14.59
N LEU A 147 5.51 -1.08 14.43
CA LEU A 147 4.95 -2.41 14.20
C LEU A 147 5.34 -2.96 12.82
N ALA A 148 5.19 -2.16 11.78
CA ALA A 148 5.58 -2.48 10.41
C ALA A 148 7.07 -2.83 10.34
N TRP A 149 7.94 -1.99 10.90
CA TRP A 149 9.38 -2.24 10.93
C TRP A 149 9.72 -3.58 11.59
N ARG A 150 9.13 -3.87 12.76
CA ARG A 150 9.33 -5.15 13.45
C ARG A 150 8.88 -6.33 12.58
N ARG A 151 7.72 -6.24 11.91
CA ARG A 151 7.21 -7.30 11.04
C ARG A 151 8.07 -7.49 9.79
N THR A 152 8.53 -6.40 9.18
CA THR A 152 9.47 -6.45 8.05
C THR A 152 10.75 -7.17 8.45
N LEU A 153 11.37 -6.83 9.59
CA LEU A 153 12.57 -7.53 10.04
C LEU A 153 12.33 -9.03 10.30
N GLN A 154 11.18 -9.41 10.85
CA GLN A 154 10.82 -10.82 11.02
C GLN A 154 10.67 -11.56 9.70
N TYR A 155 10.09 -10.91 8.68
CA TYR A 155 9.95 -11.48 7.34
C TYR A 155 11.29 -11.64 6.65
N LEU A 156 12.16 -10.63 6.72
CA LEU A 156 13.50 -10.67 6.16
C LEU A 156 14.36 -11.74 6.84
N ASP A 157 14.29 -11.86 8.17
CA ASP A 157 15.01 -12.90 8.91
C ASP A 157 14.54 -14.31 8.52
N ARG A 158 13.23 -14.52 8.31
CA ARG A 158 12.71 -15.81 7.80
C ARG A 158 13.12 -16.08 6.35
N ALA A 159 13.11 -15.06 5.50
CA ALA A 159 13.41 -15.19 4.07
C ALA A 159 14.90 -15.39 3.79
N LEU A 160 15.76 -14.71 4.56
CA LEU A 160 17.20 -14.59 4.29
C LEU A 160 18.08 -15.20 5.38
N GLY A 161 17.50 -15.56 6.53
CA GLY A 161 18.20 -16.22 7.61
C GLY A 161 18.61 -17.66 7.24
N PRO A 162 19.54 -18.25 8.00
CA PRO A 162 19.97 -19.62 7.76
C PRO A 162 18.77 -20.57 7.88
N SER A 163 18.65 -21.51 6.93
CA SER A 163 17.50 -22.43 6.76
C SER A 163 17.16 -23.31 7.96
N ASP A 164 17.97 -23.29 9.02
CA ASP A 164 17.82 -24.05 10.27
C ASP A 164 17.32 -23.21 11.46
N ALA A 165 16.92 -21.94 11.27
CA ALA A 165 16.33 -21.16 12.34
C ALA A 165 15.00 -21.81 12.80
N PRO A 166 14.82 -22.15 14.09
CA PRO A 166 13.60 -22.81 14.54
C PRO A 166 12.40 -21.89 14.29
N VAL A 167 11.41 -22.41 13.54
CA VAL A 167 10.10 -21.78 13.42
C VAL A 167 9.49 -21.78 14.81
N VAL A 168 9.62 -20.67 15.54
CA VAL A 168 8.91 -20.48 16.81
C VAL A 168 7.44 -20.39 16.46
N GLY A 169 6.78 -21.55 16.62
CA GLY A 169 5.36 -21.75 16.40
C GLY A 169 4.52 -20.79 17.23
N ARG A 170 3.38 -20.44 16.63
CA ARG A 170 2.25 -19.73 17.22
C ARG A 170 2.07 -20.05 18.71
N SER A 171 2.02 -19.01 19.54
CA SER A 171 1.41 -19.15 20.85
C SER A 171 -0.10 -19.08 20.68
N ASP A 172 -0.75 -20.23 20.85
CA ASP A 172 -2.13 -20.30 21.29
C ASP A 172 -2.24 -19.60 22.65
N THR A 173 -3.00 -18.51 22.70
CA THR A 173 -3.91 -18.12 23.80
C THR A 173 -4.77 -16.95 23.34
#